data_AF-A0A8F2EVU3-F1
#
_entry.id   AF-A0A8F2EVU3-F1
#
_cell.length_a   1.000
_cell.length_b   1.000
_cell.length_c   1.000
_cell.angle_alpha   90.00
_cell.angle_beta   90.00
_cell.angle_gamma   90.00
#
_symmetry.space_group_name_H-M   'P 1'
#
loop_
_entity.id
_entity.type
_entity.pdbx_description
1 polymer ?
#
loop_
_entity_poly.entity_id
_entity_poly.type
_entity_poly.pdbx_seq_one_letter_code
_entity_poly.pdbx_strand_id
1 'polypeptide(L)'
;CTDEHQVFTWDGQTRAIAAWNRHHHFITAMQYSVVPVYQEFARQIGAARMSQMLHAFDYGNQDISGNVHSFWLDGGIRISATQQIAFLRKLYHNKLHVSERTQRIVKQAMLTEANGDYIIRATTGYSTTIEPQIGWWVGWVQLA
;
A
#
# COMPACT_ATOMS: atom_id res chain seq x y z
N CYS A 1 7.56 6.49 9.63
CA CYS A 1 7.22 7.87 9.23
C CYS A 1 6.80 8.67 10.45
N THR A 2 7.52 9.75 10.73
CA THR A 2 7.17 10.74 11.77
C THR A 2 6.19 11.80 11.25
N ASP A 3 6.05 11.94 9.92
CA ASP A 3 5.21 12.93 9.25
C ASP A 3 4.81 12.45 7.83
N GLU A 4 3.59 12.75 7.38
CA GLU A 4 3.12 12.56 5.99
C GLU A 4 3.92 13.36 4.95
N HIS A 5 4.63 14.40 5.40
CA HIS A 5 5.53 15.23 4.59
C HIS A 5 6.99 14.75 4.58
N GLN A 6 7.31 13.62 5.22
CA GLN A 6 8.64 13.04 5.15
C GLN A 6 9.03 12.81 3.67
N VAL A 7 10.18 13.37 3.29
CA VAL A 7 10.75 13.20 1.95
C VAL A 7 11.64 11.96 1.92
N PHE A 8 11.38 11.11 0.93
CA PHE A 8 12.19 9.97 0.52
C PHE A 8 13.07 10.42 -0.63
N THR A 9 14.34 10.67 -0.31
CA THR A 9 15.35 11.11 -1.26
C THR A 9 15.57 10.03 -2.31
N TRP A 10 15.77 10.48 -3.55
CA TRP A 10 16.12 9.60 -4.66
C TRP A 10 17.58 9.21 -4.52
N ASP A 11 17.87 7.93 -4.68
CA ASP A 11 19.21 7.36 -4.54
C ASP A 11 20.12 7.57 -5.76
N GLY A 12 19.65 8.34 -6.76
CA GLY A 12 20.38 8.59 -7.99
C GLY A 12 20.38 7.43 -8.98
N GLN A 13 19.74 6.30 -8.66
CA GLN A 13 19.66 5.15 -9.57
C GLN A 13 18.48 5.31 -10.52
N THR A 14 18.78 5.36 -11.82
CA THR A 14 17.76 5.41 -12.88
C THR A 14 17.08 4.05 -13.03
N ARG A 15 15.76 4.03 -12.85
CA ARG A 15 14.89 2.86 -12.98
C ARG A 15 14.01 2.98 -14.21
N ALA A 16 13.45 1.86 -14.66
CA ALA A 16 12.62 1.77 -15.87
C ALA A 16 11.36 2.67 -15.82
N ILE A 17 10.79 2.86 -14.62
CA ILE A 17 9.62 3.73 -14.43
C ILE A 17 10.13 5.15 -14.15
N ALA A 18 10.00 6.03 -15.14
CA ALA A 18 10.50 7.41 -15.06
C ALA A 18 9.96 8.16 -13.82
N ALA A 19 8.71 7.90 -13.44
CA ALA A 19 8.08 8.54 -12.28
C ALA A 19 8.75 8.22 -10.94
N TRP A 20 9.55 7.14 -10.85
CA TRP A 20 10.28 6.73 -9.65
C TRP A 20 11.63 7.44 -9.48
N ASN A 21 12.14 8.09 -10.52
CA ASN A 21 13.48 8.67 -10.55
C ASN A 21 13.51 10.11 -10.03
N ARG A 22 12.89 10.34 -8.87
CA ARG A 22 12.79 11.64 -8.20
C ARG A 22 12.48 11.50 -6.72
N HIS A 23 12.58 12.60 -5.99
CA HIS A 23 12.17 12.63 -4.58
C HIS A 23 10.66 12.41 -4.46
N HIS A 24 10.26 11.65 -3.45
CA HIS A 24 8.87 11.36 -3.16
C HIS A 24 8.56 11.68 -1.71
N HIS A 25 7.32 12.07 -1.43
CA HIS A 25 6.73 11.91 -0.10
C HIS A 25 5.66 10.81 -0.16
N PHE A 26 5.05 10.48 0.98
CA PHE A 26 4.19 9.29 1.09
C PHE A 26 3.05 9.24 0.06
N ILE A 27 2.38 10.37 -0.18
CA ILE A 27 1.28 10.47 -1.16
C ILE A 27 1.79 10.18 -2.58
N THR A 28 2.88 10.82 -3.01
CA THR A 28 3.42 10.56 -4.36
C THR A 28 3.99 9.15 -4.49
N ALA A 29 4.57 8.59 -3.42
CA ALA A 29 5.05 7.21 -3.43
C ALA A 29 3.90 6.22 -3.67
N MET A 30 2.74 6.45 -3.07
CA MET A 30 1.51 5.68 -3.30
C MET A 30 0.98 5.89 -4.73
N GLN A 31 0.85 7.14 -5.16
CA GLN A 31 0.28 7.48 -6.47
C GLN A 31 1.05 6.87 -7.64
N TYR A 32 2.38 6.84 -7.55
CA TYR A 32 3.25 6.27 -8.59
C TYR A 32 3.70 4.83 -8.30
N SER A 33 3.13 4.20 -7.28
CA SER A 33 3.47 2.83 -6.84
C SER A 33 5.00 2.63 -6.74
N VAL A 34 5.70 3.55 -6.07
CA VAL A 34 7.17 3.58 -6.02
C VAL A 34 7.68 2.47 -5.09
N VAL A 35 7.78 1.26 -5.63
CA VAL A 35 8.15 0.05 -4.89
C VAL A 35 9.38 0.24 -4.00
N PRO A 36 10.51 0.82 -4.45
CA PRO A 36 11.72 0.97 -3.63
C PRO A 36 11.49 1.70 -2.29
N VAL A 37 10.58 2.68 -2.25
CA VAL A 37 10.22 3.39 -1.01
C VAL A 37 9.55 2.45 -0.01
N TYR A 38 8.61 1.63 -0.47
CA TYR A 38 7.91 0.65 0.38
C TYR A 38 8.82 -0.51 0.81
N GLN A 39 9.78 -0.91 -0.03
CA GLN A 39 10.81 -1.88 0.36
C GLN A 39 11.65 -1.33 1.51
N GLU A 40 11.99 -0.05 1.48
CA GLU A 40 12.74 0.59 2.56
C GLU A 40 11.94 0.66 3.87
N PHE A 41 10.64 0.97 3.81
CA PHE A 41 9.77 0.86 4.98
C PHE A 41 9.73 -0.56 5.53
N ALA A 42 9.62 -1.56 4.67
CA ALA A 42 9.56 -2.95 5.10
C ALA A 42 10.86 -3.38 5.80
N ARG A 43 12.03 -2.91 5.34
CA ARG A 43 13.32 -3.11 6.03
C ARG A 43 13.34 -2.46 7.40
N GLN A 44 12.87 -1.21 7.52
CA GLN A 44 12.84 -0.48 8.79
C GLN A 44 11.84 -1.07 9.79
N ILE A 45 10.69 -1.56 9.32
CA ILE A 45 9.68 -2.22 10.15
C ILE A 45 10.19 -3.57 10.65
N GLY A 46 10.85 -4.34 9.77
CA GLY A 46 11.37 -5.67 10.08
C GLY A 46 10.29 -6.76 10.15
N ALA A 47 10.73 -8.01 10.05
CA ALA A 47 9.83 -9.16 9.86
C ALA A 47 8.86 -9.38 11.03
N ALA A 48 9.36 -9.25 12.27
CA ALA A 48 8.56 -9.47 13.47
C ALA A 48 7.36 -8.51 13.55
N ARG A 49 7.60 -7.21 13.36
CA ARG A 49 6.54 -6.21 13.41
C ARG A 49 5.61 -6.28 12.20
N MET A 50 6.14 -6.65 11.03
CA MET A 50 5.33 -6.88 9.83
C MET A 50 4.33 -8.02 10.04
N SER A 51 4.80 -9.19 10.51
CA SER A 51 3.94 -10.33 10.84
C SER A 51 2.90 -9.97 11.90
N GLN A 52 3.32 -9.34 12.99
CA GLN A 52 2.40 -8.88 14.04
C GLN A 52 1.27 -8.02 13.49
N MET A 53 1.58 -7.11 12.56
CA MET A 53 0.59 -6.20 11.99
C MET A 53 -0.33 -6.87 10.99
N LEU A 54 0.16 -7.80 10.18
CA LEU A 54 -0.68 -8.60 9.29
C LEU A 54 -1.68 -9.46 10.06
N HIS A 55 -1.24 -10.06 11.17
CA HIS A 55 -2.15 -10.77 12.08
C HIS A 55 -3.17 -9.82 12.73
N ALA A 56 -2.74 -8.67 13.23
CA ALA A 56 -3.65 -7.69 13.84
C ALA A 56 -4.68 -7.16 12.82
N PHE A 57 -4.33 -7.03 11.55
CA PHE A 57 -5.27 -6.61 10.50
C PHE A 57 -6.14 -7.74 9.97
N ASP A 58 -5.83 -8.99 10.29
CA ASP A 58 -6.43 -10.18 9.69
C ASP A 58 -6.32 -10.11 8.15
N TYR A 59 -5.09 -9.91 7.65
CA TYR A 59 -4.83 -9.63 6.24
C TYR A 59 -4.46 -10.89 5.45
N GLY A 60 -5.39 -11.39 4.64
CA GLY A 60 -5.15 -12.53 3.76
C GLY A 60 -4.79 -13.81 4.51
N ASN A 61 -3.83 -14.57 3.99
CA ASN A 61 -3.25 -15.74 4.66
C ASN A 61 -2.13 -15.39 5.65
N GLN A 62 -1.79 -14.11 5.83
CA GLN A 62 -0.81 -13.59 6.81
C GLN A 62 0.61 -14.16 6.65
N ASP A 63 0.91 -14.79 5.50
CA ASP A 63 2.18 -15.43 5.22
C ASP A 63 3.22 -14.40 4.74
N ILE A 64 4.27 -14.20 5.55
CA ILE A 64 5.41 -13.33 5.20
C ILE A 64 6.64 -14.11 4.71
N SER A 65 6.47 -15.39 4.35
CA SER A 65 7.54 -16.19 3.77
C SER A 65 8.09 -15.53 2.51
N GLY A 66 9.40 -15.70 2.30
CA GLY A 66 10.17 -14.94 1.32
C GLY A 66 10.96 -13.81 1.96
N ASN A 67 11.26 -12.79 1.17
CA ASN A 67 12.06 -11.66 1.63
C ASN A 67 11.16 -10.58 2.25
N VAL A 68 11.51 -10.11 3.46
CA VAL A 68 10.71 -9.14 4.24
C VAL A 68 10.37 -7.86 3.47
N HIS A 69 11.19 -7.47 2.49
CA HIS A 69 10.98 -6.28 1.68
C HIS A 69 10.44 -6.55 0.27
N SER A 70 10.00 -7.78 -0.03
CA SER A 70 9.34 -8.10 -1.31
C SER A 70 8.24 -9.14 -1.19
N PHE A 71 7.90 -9.65 0.01
CA PHE A 71 6.96 -10.76 0.17
C PHE A 71 5.57 -10.54 -0.47
N TRP A 72 5.14 -9.28 -0.66
CA TRP A 72 3.89 -8.94 -1.35
C TRP A 72 3.98 -8.95 -2.88
N LEU A 73 5.19 -9.04 -3.43
CA LEU A 73 5.47 -9.15 -4.86
C LEU A 73 5.74 -10.60 -5.24
N ASP A 74 6.59 -11.30 -4.50
CA ASP A 74 7.11 -12.64 -4.86
C ASP A 74 7.06 -13.67 -3.72
N GLY A 75 6.58 -13.29 -2.54
CA GLY A 75 6.50 -14.17 -1.37
C GLY A 75 5.20 -14.97 -1.28
N GLY A 76 4.93 -15.48 -0.08
CA GLY A 76 3.79 -16.36 0.21
C GLY A 76 2.45 -15.67 0.48
N ILE A 77 2.43 -14.34 0.68
CA ILE A 77 1.19 -13.64 1.04
C ILE A 77 0.15 -13.76 -0.08
N ARG A 78 -1.06 -14.20 0.26
CA ARG A 78 -2.21 -14.28 -0.64
C ARG A 78 -3.45 -13.72 0.05
N ILE A 79 -4.28 -13.05 -0.72
CA ILE A 79 -5.54 -12.46 -0.24
C ILE A 79 -6.60 -12.58 -1.33
N SER A 80 -7.81 -13.00 -0.96
CA SER A 80 -8.94 -13.09 -1.89
C SER A 80 -9.56 -11.71 -2.15
N ALA A 81 -10.35 -11.58 -3.22
CA ALA A 81 -11.10 -10.35 -3.49
C ALA A 81 -12.06 -9.98 -2.35
N THR A 82 -12.73 -10.98 -1.74
CA THR A 82 -13.63 -10.75 -0.61
C THR A 82 -12.88 -10.27 0.64
N GLN A 83 -11.68 -10.81 0.89
CA GLN A 83 -10.81 -10.35 1.98
C GLN A 83 -10.28 -8.93 1.73
N GLN A 84 -9.94 -8.57 0.48
CA GLN A 84 -9.58 -7.19 0.13
C GLN A 84 -10.73 -6.22 0.47
N ILE A 85 -11.97 -6.55 0.09
CA ILE A 85 -13.14 -5.73 0.43
C ILE A 85 -13.34 -5.65 1.95
N ALA A 86 -13.17 -6.75 2.68
CA ALA A 86 -13.27 -6.75 4.14
C ALA A 86 -12.23 -5.81 4.80
N PHE A 87 -10.99 -5.83 4.32
CA PHE A 87 -9.94 -4.92 4.79
C PHE A 87 -10.27 -3.45 4.46
N LEU A 88 -10.70 -3.16 3.22
CA LEU A 88 -11.08 -1.82 2.81
C LEU A 88 -12.26 -1.26 3.60
N ARG A 89 -13.25 -2.09 3.96
CA ARG A 89 -14.35 -1.69 4.85
C ARG A 89 -13.86 -1.31 6.23
N LYS A 90 -12.89 -2.04 6.80
CA LYS A 90 -12.25 -1.66 8.08
C LYS A 90 -11.54 -0.31 7.94
N LEU A 91 -10.75 -0.10 6.87
CA LEU A 91 -10.06 1.17 6.62
C LEU A 91 -11.03 2.35 6.43
N TYR A 92 -12.11 2.14 5.68
CA TYR A 92 -13.15 3.13 5.44
C TYR A 92 -13.74 3.65 6.76
N HIS A 93 -14.15 2.72 7.64
CA HIS A 93 -14.77 3.01 8.93
C HIS A 93 -13.78 3.29 10.08
N ASN A 94 -12.48 3.47 9.79
CA ASN A 94 -11.43 3.66 10.80
C ASN A 94 -11.29 2.52 11.83
N LYS A 95 -11.58 1.28 11.45
CA LYS A 95 -11.62 0.10 12.35
C LYS A 95 -10.35 -0.76 12.31
N LEU A 96 -9.28 -0.32 11.65
CA LEU A 96 -7.99 -1.01 11.75
C LEU A 96 -7.32 -0.72 13.10
N HIS A 97 -6.48 -1.65 13.57
CA HIS A 97 -5.74 -1.57 14.83
C HIS A 97 -4.56 -0.57 14.80
N VAL A 98 -4.83 0.65 14.32
CA VAL A 98 -3.89 1.78 14.25
C VAL A 98 -4.66 3.09 14.46
N SER A 99 -3.95 4.19 14.75
CA SER A 99 -4.59 5.48 15.00
C SER A 99 -5.46 5.95 13.81
N GLU A 100 -6.53 6.68 14.10
CA GLU A 100 -7.37 7.29 13.05
C GLU A 100 -6.56 8.25 12.17
N ARG A 101 -5.58 8.94 12.76
CA ARG A 101 -4.63 9.78 12.01
C ARG A 101 -3.93 8.98 10.91
N THR A 102 -3.37 7.81 11.24
CA THR A 102 -2.69 6.95 10.27
C THR A 102 -3.65 6.48 9.17
N GLN A 103 -4.85 6.05 9.55
CA GLN A 103 -5.86 5.61 8.58
C GLN A 103 -6.27 6.75 7.64
N ARG A 104 -6.42 7.98 8.15
CA ARG A 104 -6.71 9.17 7.35
C ARG A 104 -5.60 9.49 6.35
N ILE A 105 -4.33 9.41 6.75
CA ILE A 105 -3.18 9.65 5.87
C ILE A 105 -3.18 8.64 4.71
N VAL A 106 -3.41 7.36 5.01
CA VAL A 106 -3.50 6.31 3.97
C VAL A 106 -4.67 6.59 3.02
N LYS A 107 -5.86 6.91 3.55
CA LYS A 107 -7.02 7.27 2.73
C LYS A 107 -6.72 8.46 1.81
N GLN A 108 -5.99 9.46 2.31
CA GLN A 108 -5.60 10.63 1.53
C GLN A 108 -4.62 10.28 0.42
N ALA A 109 -3.66 9.40 0.68
CA ALA A 109 -2.73 8.88 -0.32
C ALA A 109 -3.39 8.01 -1.40
N MET A 110 -4.56 7.42 -1.11
CA MET A 110 -5.35 6.64 -2.08
C MET A 110 -6.22 7.52 -3.00
N LEU A 111 -6.25 8.85 -2.84
CA LEU A 111 -7.08 9.70 -3.69
C LEU A 111 -6.64 9.60 -5.16
N THR A 112 -7.55 9.13 -6.02
CA THR A 112 -7.31 9.05 -7.48
C THR A 112 -8.13 10.08 -8.24
N GLU A 113 -9.33 10.38 -7.76
CA GLU A 113 -10.25 11.31 -8.42
C GLU A 113 -11.17 11.97 -7.40
N ALA A 114 -11.49 13.26 -7.61
CA ALA A 114 -12.52 13.96 -6.86
C ALA A 114 -13.15 15.05 -7.72
N ASN A 115 -14.47 15.18 -7.63
CA ASN A 115 -15.25 16.28 -8.20
C ASN A 115 -16.40 16.65 -7.25
N GLY A 116 -17.38 17.43 -7.72
CA GLY A 116 -18.51 17.88 -6.90
C GLY A 116 -19.49 16.75 -6.50
N ASP A 117 -19.47 15.62 -7.20
CA ASP A 117 -20.44 14.54 -7.04
C ASP A 117 -19.85 13.33 -6.31
N TYR A 118 -18.55 13.07 -6.47
CA TYR A 118 -17.89 11.91 -5.88
C TYR A 118 -16.39 12.08 -5.63
N ILE A 119 -15.89 11.19 -4.78
CA ILE A 119 -14.47 10.98 -4.50
C ILE A 119 -14.16 9.50 -4.70
N ILE A 120 -13.15 9.20 -5.53
CA ILE A 120 -12.61 7.84 -5.70
C ILE A 120 -11.30 7.74 -4.92
N ARG A 121 -11.23 6.74 -4.04
CA ARG A 121 -10.00 6.36 -3.34
C ARG A 121 -9.66 4.94 -3.69
N ALA A 122 -8.61 4.74 -4.49
CA ALA A 122 -8.21 3.44 -4.98
C ALA A 122 -6.70 3.30 -5.12
N THR A 123 -6.22 2.06 -5.11
CA THR A 123 -4.85 1.70 -5.45
C THR A 123 -4.85 0.64 -6.53
N THR A 124 -3.82 0.66 -7.38
CA THR A 124 -3.55 -0.40 -8.34
C THR A 124 -2.53 -1.40 -7.78
N GLY A 125 -2.53 -2.61 -8.34
CA GLY A 125 -1.49 -3.61 -8.11
C GLY A 125 -1.36 -4.50 -9.33
N TYR A 126 -0.15 -4.91 -9.68
CA TYR A 126 0.08 -5.82 -10.79
C TYR A 126 1.22 -6.77 -10.45
N SER A 127 0.93 -8.07 -10.44
CA SER A 127 1.95 -9.08 -10.22
C SER A 127 2.48 -9.60 -11.55
N THR A 128 3.79 -9.51 -11.73
CA THR A 128 4.54 -10.01 -12.90
C THR A 128 5.34 -11.27 -12.59
N THR A 129 5.29 -11.74 -11.36
CA THR A 129 6.11 -12.83 -10.80
C THR A 129 5.32 -14.13 -10.61
N ILE A 130 3.99 -14.06 -10.72
CA ILE A 130 3.09 -15.22 -10.60
C ILE A 130 2.36 -15.44 -11.93
N GLU A 131 2.06 -16.70 -12.23
CA GLU A 131 1.28 -17.09 -13.41
C GLU A 131 0.01 -17.86 -12.97
N PRO A 132 -1.20 -17.46 -13.44
CA PRO A 132 -1.46 -16.30 -14.31
C PRO A 132 -1.20 -14.96 -13.57
N GLN A 133 -0.79 -13.94 -14.32
CA GLN A 133 -0.61 -12.59 -13.78
C GLN A 133 -1.92 -12.04 -13.21
N ILE A 134 -1.82 -11.33 -12.08
CA ILE A 134 -2.99 -10.78 -11.37
C ILE A 134 -2.89 -9.25 -11.32
N GLY A 135 -3.94 -8.60 -11.81
CA GLY A 135 -4.16 -7.16 -11.68
C GLY A 135 -5.19 -6.84 -10.59
N TRP A 136 -4.94 -5.78 -9.82
CA TRP A 136 -5.84 -5.24 -8.81
C TRP A 136 -6.11 -3.77 -9.11
N TRP A 137 -7.37 -3.39 -8.99
CA TRP A 137 -7.79 -2.01 -8.78
C TRP A 137 -8.82 -2.02 -7.66
N VAL A 138 -8.42 -1.56 -6.48
CA VAL A 138 -9.20 -1.77 -5.25
C VAL A 138 -9.33 -0.47 -4.47
N GLY A 139 -10.52 -0.21 -3.95
CA GLY A 139 -10.87 1.07 -3.35
C GLY A 139 -12.36 1.20 -3.06
N TRP A 140 -12.82 2.44 -2.95
CA TRP A 140 -14.24 2.78 -2.85
C TRP A 140 -14.54 4.13 -3.50
N VAL A 141 -15.82 4.32 -3.82
CA VAL A 141 -16.39 5.61 -4.21
C VAL A 141 -17.17 6.16 -3.01
N GLN A 142 -16.97 7.43 -2.72
CA GLN A 142 -17.76 8.17 -1.75
C GLN A 142 -18.53 9.24 -2.51
N LEU A 143 -19.86 9.17 -2.47
CA LEU A 143 -20.74 10.18 -3.04
C LEU A 143 -20.79 11.40 -2.11
N ALA A 144 -21.00 12.57 -2.70
CA ALA A 144 -21.22 13.83 -1.98
C ALA A 144 -22.50 13.80 -1.11
#